data_AF-A0AA41Y8J9-F1
#
_entry.id   AF-A0AA41Y8J9-F1
#
_cell.length_a   1.000
_cell.length_b   1.000
_cell.length_c   1.000
_cell.angle_alpha   90.00
_cell.angle_beta   90.00
_cell.angle_gamma   90.00
#
_symmetry.space_group_name_H-M   'P 1'
#
loop_
_entity.id
_entity.type
_entity.pdbx_description
1 polymer ?
#
loop_
_entity_poly.entity_id
_entity_poly.type
_entity_poly.pdbx_seq_one_letter_code
_entity_poly.pdbx_strand_id
1 'polypeptide(L)'
;MIKKEFSPYSSHDNTMIKSSLILCFIFLISLTCFSQEKEIRIGPSPHINQLEPLIIYDGFPMTLINHKTILDFPDQIESVSIKGDTLFDAQGVAIYKGVVLITSKDSINAGLKQILKETDFWIHDNFFGLIEINGQSQQWDSVTWSRLSGLNPENIIRIEALESNDSGNQKKGHIKLMIKD
;
A
#
# COMPACT_ATOMS: atom_id res chain seq x y z
N MET A 1 -74.33 -49.29 -9.59
CA MET A 1 -73.28 -49.30 -8.55
C MET A 1 -71.94 -49.18 -9.28
N ILE A 2 -71.37 -47.98 -9.37
CA ILE A 2 -70.12 -47.71 -10.11
C ILE A 2 -69.12 -47.17 -9.09
N LYS A 3 -67.99 -47.87 -8.93
CA LYS A 3 -66.85 -47.47 -8.09
C LYS A 3 -66.20 -46.22 -8.69
N LYS A 4 -66.00 -45.19 -7.86
CA LYS A 4 -65.15 -44.03 -8.15
C LYS A 4 -63.75 -44.34 -7.60
N GLU A 5 -62.76 -44.43 -8.48
CA GLU A 5 -61.35 -44.46 -8.11
C GLU A 5 -60.86 -43.05 -7.79
N PHE A 6 -60.18 -42.89 -6.65
CA PHE A 6 -59.44 -41.68 -6.29
C PHE A 6 -58.02 -41.81 -6.83
N SER A 7 -57.59 -40.84 -7.65
CA SER A 7 -56.19 -40.63 -8.01
C SER A 7 -55.57 -39.61 -7.05
N PRO A 8 -54.42 -39.89 -6.40
CA PRO A 8 -53.75 -38.95 -5.53
C PRO A 8 -52.51 -38.36 -6.22
N TYR A 9 -52.64 -37.25 -6.94
CA TYR A 9 -51.47 -36.48 -7.37
C TYR A 9 -51.78 -34.99 -7.39
N SER A 10 -51.08 -34.23 -6.54
CA SER A 10 -50.68 -32.83 -6.77
C SER A 10 -50.26 -32.16 -5.45
N SER A 11 -49.08 -32.49 -4.91
CA SER A 11 -48.47 -31.66 -3.85
C SER A 11 -46.96 -31.46 -4.00
N HIS A 12 -46.34 -31.95 -5.07
CA HIS A 12 -44.89 -31.89 -5.25
C HIS A 12 -44.38 -30.70 -6.08
N ASP A 13 -45.26 -29.99 -6.80
CA ASP A 13 -44.82 -28.91 -7.73
C ASP A 13 -44.61 -27.55 -7.05
N ASN A 14 -45.28 -27.29 -5.92
CA ASN A 14 -45.24 -25.97 -5.28
C ASN A 14 -43.96 -25.69 -4.47
N THR A 15 -43.19 -26.71 -4.09
CA THR A 15 -41.95 -26.53 -3.32
C THR A 15 -40.75 -26.25 -4.24
N MET A 16 -40.66 -26.91 -5.40
CA MET A 16 -39.60 -26.67 -6.38
C MET A 16 -39.64 -25.25 -6.95
N ILE A 17 -40.84 -24.74 -7.25
CA ILE A 17 -41.02 -23.38 -7.80
C ILE A 17 -40.60 -22.32 -6.77
N LYS A 18 -40.91 -22.52 -5.48
CA LYS A 18 -40.53 -21.60 -4.40
C LYS A 18 -39.02 -21.57 -4.16
N SER A 19 -38.36 -22.73 -4.18
CA SER A 19 -36.90 -22.81 -4.06
C SER A 19 -36.19 -22.15 -5.25
N SER A 20 -36.70 -22.33 -6.46
CA SER A 20 -36.15 -21.69 -7.67
C SER A 20 -36.30 -20.17 -7.64
N LEU A 21 -37.43 -19.65 -7.16
CA LEU A 21 -37.66 -18.21 -7.03
C LEU A 21 -36.74 -17.55 -6.01
N ILE A 22 -36.48 -18.21 -4.89
CA ILE A 22 -35.57 -17.72 -3.84
C ILE A 22 -34.13 -17.64 -4.37
N LEU A 23 -33.68 -18.66 -5.12
CA LEU A 23 -32.37 -18.67 -5.78
C LEU A 23 -32.23 -17.53 -6.81
N CYS A 24 -33.27 -17.28 -7.61
CA CYS A 24 -33.29 -16.13 -8.52
C CYS A 24 -33.21 -14.79 -7.78
N PHE A 25 -33.90 -14.65 -6.64
CA PHE A 25 -33.86 -13.43 -5.84
C PHE A 25 -32.47 -13.18 -5.23
N ILE A 26 -31.83 -14.22 -4.69
CA ILE A 26 -30.47 -14.11 -4.14
C ILE A 26 -29.46 -13.74 -5.25
N PHE A 27 -29.60 -14.35 -6.44
CA PHE A 27 -28.76 -14.05 -7.58
C PHE A 27 -28.95 -12.59 -8.06
N LEU A 28 -30.19 -12.11 -8.13
CA LEU A 28 -30.49 -10.72 -8.49
C LEU A 28 -29.93 -9.71 -7.47
N ILE A 29 -30.06 -9.98 -6.17
CA ILE A 29 -29.49 -9.12 -5.12
C ILE A 29 -27.96 -9.07 -5.24
N SER A 30 -27.31 -10.21 -5.49
CA SER A 30 -25.85 -10.26 -5.66
C SER A 30 -25.34 -9.49 -6.88
N LEU A 31 -26.12 -9.41 -7.96
CA LEU A 31 -25.80 -8.59 -9.14
C LEU A 31 -25.94 -7.08 -8.86
N THR A 32 -26.90 -6.68 -8.01
CA THR A 32 -27.10 -5.27 -7.66
C THR A 32 -26.15 -4.75 -6.58
N CYS A 33 -25.57 -5.64 -5.76
CA CYS A 33 -24.69 -5.26 -4.66
C CYS A 33 -23.30 -4.77 -5.12
N PHE A 34 -22.96 -4.91 -6.40
CA PHE A 34 -21.73 -4.40 -7.02
C PHE A 34 -21.90 -3.06 -7.75
N SER A 35 -23.07 -2.40 -7.65
CA SER A 35 -23.21 -1.03 -8.12
C SER A 35 -22.60 -0.07 -7.10
N GLN A 36 -21.27 0.03 -7.07
CA GLN A 36 -20.61 1.19 -6.48
C GLN A 36 -21.10 2.43 -7.24
N GLU A 37 -21.77 3.36 -6.55
CA GLU A 37 -22.00 4.71 -7.08
C GLU A 37 -20.64 5.37 -7.29
N LYS A 38 -20.07 5.19 -8.48
CA LYS A 38 -18.94 5.99 -8.93
C LYS A 38 -19.52 7.30 -9.40
N GLU A 39 -19.48 8.32 -8.56
CA GLU A 39 -19.85 9.68 -8.92
C GLU A 39 -18.87 10.18 -10.01
N ILE A 40 -19.27 10.10 -11.28
CA ILE A 40 -18.49 10.65 -12.40
C ILE A 40 -18.95 12.09 -12.61
N ARG A 41 -18.25 13.05 -11.97
CA ARG A 41 -18.44 14.47 -12.28
C ARG A 41 -17.76 14.80 -13.61
N ILE A 42 -18.57 15.03 -14.64
CA ILE A 42 -18.14 15.66 -15.89
C ILE A 42 -18.47 17.15 -15.78
N GLY A 43 -17.48 17.94 -15.37
CA GLY A 43 -17.51 19.41 -15.38
C GLY A 43 -16.10 19.93 -15.70
N PRO A 44 -15.95 21.21 -16.10
CA PRO A 44 -14.61 21.79 -16.28
C PRO A 44 -13.85 21.60 -14.97
N SER A 45 -12.78 20.80 -15.02
CA SER A 45 -12.00 20.47 -13.85
C SER A 45 -11.56 21.79 -13.22
N PRO A 46 -11.91 22.08 -11.95
CA PRO A 46 -11.24 23.17 -11.28
C PRO A 46 -9.74 22.87 -11.37
N HIS A 47 -8.91 23.91 -11.51
CA HIS A 47 -7.46 23.81 -11.27
C HIS A 47 -7.26 23.48 -9.78
N ILE A 48 -7.69 22.29 -9.37
CA ILE A 48 -7.28 21.67 -8.14
C ILE A 48 -5.82 21.33 -8.42
N ASN A 49 -4.89 21.90 -7.64
CA ASN A 49 -3.52 21.41 -7.55
C ASN A 49 -3.60 19.88 -7.49
N GLN A 50 -3.33 19.20 -8.61
CA GLN A 50 -3.43 17.75 -8.66
C GLN A 50 -2.31 17.25 -7.78
N LEU A 51 -2.68 16.78 -6.59
CA LEU A 51 -1.73 16.12 -5.69
C LEU A 51 -1.17 14.91 -6.44
N GLU A 52 0.14 14.91 -6.57
CA GLU A 52 0.86 13.82 -7.20
C GLU A 52 1.09 12.67 -6.20
N PRO A 53 1.27 11.43 -6.69
CA PRO A 53 1.71 10.35 -5.82
C PRO A 53 3.12 10.61 -5.32
N LEU A 54 3.40 10.19 -4.08
CA LEU A 54 4.78 10.12 -3.59
C LEU A 54 5.46 8.95 -4.27
N ILE A 55 6.57 9.19 -4.99
CA ILE A 55 7.38 8.11 -5.55
C ILE A 55 8.51 7.81 -4.57
N ILE A 56 8.63 6.56 -4.14
CA ILE A 56 9.72 6.07 -3.31
C ILE A 56 10.52 5.08 -4.15
N TYR A 57 11.76 5.43 -4.47
CA TYR A 57 12.68 4.57 -5.19
C TYR A 57 13.65 3.95 -4.20
N ASP A 58 13.62 2.63 -4.10
CA ASP A 58 14.43 1.80 -3.22
C ASP A 58 14.28 2.08 -1.72
N GLY A 59 13.34 2.92 -1.29
CA GLY A 59 13.21 3.39 0.09
C GLY A 59 13.53 4.88 0.26
N PHE A 60 13.92 5.55 -0.82
CA PHE A 60 14.15 6.99 -0.87
C PHE A 60 13.00 7.74 -1.55
N PRO A 61 12.38 8.74 -0.90
CA PRO A 61 11.36 9.56 -1.53
C PRO A 61 11.98 10.44 -2.63
N MET A 62 11.55 10.23 -3.86
CA MET A 62 11.99 10.99 -5.02
C MET A 62 11.21 12.29 -5.15
N THR A 63 11.91 13.33 -5.59
CA THR A 63 11.28 14.57 -6.04
C THR A 63 10.94 14.47 -7.52
N LEU A 64 9.95 15.25 -7.95
CA LEU A 64 9.48 15.39 -9.33
C LEU A 64 10.59 15.49 -10.39
N ILE A 65 11.66 16.22 -10.08
CA ILE A 65 12.80 16.43 -10.99
C ILE A 65 13.56 15.11 -11.25
N ASN A 66 13.57 14.20 -10.29
CA ASN A 66 14.32 12.95 -10.35
C ASN A 66 13.51 11.79 -10.97
N HIS A 67 12.20 11.96 -11.20
CA HIS A 67 11.34 10.91 -11.75
C HIS A 67 11.71 10.53 -13.19
N LYS A 68 12.17 11.50 -13.97
CA LYS A 68 12.56 11.29 -15.36
C LYS A 68 13.74 10.30 -15.46
N THR A 69 14.68 10.40 -14.52
CA THR A 69 15.89 9.58 -14.47
C THR A 69 15.62 8.09 -14.23
N ILE A 70 14.57 7.73 -13.47
CA ILE A 70 14.21 6.32 -13.24
C ILE A 70 13.60 5.70 -14.50
N LEU A 71 12.76 6.45 -15.21
CA LEU A 71 12.09 6.00 -16.42
C LEU A 71 13.07 5.76 -17.58
N ASP A 72 14.27 6.34 -17.50
CA ASP A 72 15.33 6.14 -18.50
C ASP A 72 16.02 4.77 -18.37
N PHE A 73 15.82 4.04 -17.25
CA PHE A 73 16.43 2.72 -17.00
C PHE A 73 15.41 1.66 -16.54
N PRO A 74 14.37 1.35 -17.35
CA PRO A 74 13.31 0.43 -16.94
C PRO A 74 13.82 -0.99 -16.66
N ASP A 75 14.89 -1.42 -17.33
CA ASP A 75 15.48 -2.77 -17.18
C ASP A 75 16.09 -3.00 -15.80
N GLN A 76 16.38 -1.91 -15.07
CA GLN A 76 16.93 -1.94 -13.71
C GLN A 76 15.86 -2.08 -12.64
N ILE A 77 14.57 -2.02 -12.99
CA ILE A 77 13.48 -2.15 -12.03
C ILE A 77 13.22 -3.64 -11.76
N GLU A 78 13.24 -4.02 -10.49
CA GLU A 78 12.87 -5.36 -10.00
C GLU A 78 11.37 -5.45 -9.76
N SER A 79 10.78 -4.45 -9.10
CA SER A 79 9.34 -4.43 -8.82
C SER A 79 8.78 -3.01 -8.67
N VAL A 80 7.47 -2.88 -8.90
CA VAL A 80 6.70 -1.66 -8.65
C VAL A 80 5.46 -2.04 -7.84
N SER A 81 5.20 -1.33 -6.76
CA SER A 81 4.02 -1.49 -5.92
C SER A 81 3.33 -0.14 -5.73
N ILE A 82 1.99 -0.14 -5.69
CA ILE A 82 1.19 1.09 -5.59
C ILE A 82 0.28 0.97 -4.38
N LYS A 83 0.39 1.95 -3.47
CA LYS A 83 -0.53 2.15 -2.34
C LYS A 83 -1.46 3.31 -2.69
N GLY A 84 -2.76 3.05 -2.74
CA GLY A 84 -3.76 4.02 -3.20
C GLY A 84 -4.18 5.08 -2.18
N ASP A 85 -3.71 4.97 -0.94
CA ASP A 85 -4.16 5.81 0.16
C ASP A 85 -3.57 7.23 0.09
N THR A 86 -4.43 8.22 0.32
CA THR A 86 -4.00 9.63 0.39
C THR A 86 -3.21 9.86 1.68
N LEU A 87 -2.06 10.53 1.56
CA LEU A 87 -1.23 10.90 2.70
C LEU A 87 -1.58 12.30 3.18
N PHE A 88 -1.73 12.47 4.50
CA PHE A 88 -2.08 13.72 5.15
C PHE A 88 -0.96 14.19 6.09
N ASP A 89 -0.80 15.50 6.25
CA ASP A 89 0.11 16.07 7.25
C ASP A 89 -0.50 16.04 8.67
N ALA A 90 0.26 16.56 9.63
CA ALA A 90 -0.19 16.67 11.03
C ALA A 90 -1.40 17.60 11.20
N GLN A 91 -1.68 18.46 10.22
CA GLN A 91 -2.80 19.40 10.19
C GLN A 91 -4.01 18.81 9.44
N GLY A 92 -3.92 17.59 8.92
CA GLY A 92 -4.98 16.93 8.15
C GLY A 92 -5.09 17.42 6.70
N VAL A 93 -4.08 18.12 6.18
CA VAL A 93 -4.03 18.56 4.78
C VAL A 93 -3.42 17.44 3.93
N ALA A 94 -4.08 17.10 2.82
CA ALA A 94 -3.58 16.10 1.90
C ALA A 94 -2.30 16.57 1.21
N ILE A 95 -1.22 15.79 1.32
CA ILE A 95 0.10 16.10 0.77
C ILE A 95 0.37 15.29 -0.51
N TYR A 96 -0.04 14.02 -0.54
CA TYR A 96 0.21 13.12 -1.67
C TYR A 96 -1.00 12.24 -1.94
N LYS A 97 -1.24 11.92 -3.22
CA LYS A 97 -2.33 11.05 -3.66
C LYS A 97 -1.78 9.65 -3.97
N GLY A 98 -1.60 8.85 -2.94
CA GLY A 98 -1.00 7.52 -3.06
C GLY A 98 0.53 7.53 -2.98
N VAL A 99 1.10 6.33 -2.92
CA VAL A 99 2.53 6.07 -2.88
C VAL A 99 2.87 5.04 -3.95
N VAL A 100 3.88 5.33 -4.77
CA VAL A 100 4.46 4.40 -5.74
C VAL A 100 5.82 3.96 -5.22
N LEU A 101 5.94 2.69 -4.85
CA LEU A 101 7.18 2.07 -4.43
C LEU A 101 7.83 1.43 -5.65
N ILE A 102 9.08 1.80 -5.95
CA ILE A 102 9.87 1.21 -7.02
C ILE A 102 11.08 0.56 -6.36
N THR A 103 11.32 -0.71 -6.63
CA THR A 103 12.53 -1.42 -6.18
C THR A 103 13.37 -1.78 -7.39
N SER A 104 14.66 -1.49 -7.35
CA SER A 104 15.61 -1.81 -8.38
C SER A 104 16.28 -3.17 -8.14
N LYS A 105 16.84 -3.75 -9.20
CA LYS A 105 17.62 -4.99 -9.14
C LYS A 105 18.95 -4.77 -8.40
N ASP A 106 19.65 -3.69 -8.77
CA ASP A 106 21.07 -3.49 -8.43
C ASP A 106 21.40 -2.09 -7.84
N SER A 107 20.45 -1.16 -7.67
CA SER A 107 20.77 0.21 -7.21
C SER A 107 20.92 0.33 -5.69
N ILE A 108 20.51 -0.69 -4.93
CA ILE A 108 20.72 -0.74 -3.48
C ILE A 108 21.99 -1.55 -3.21
N ASN A 109 22.96 -0.92 -2.54
CA ASN A 109 24.13 -1.66 -2.08
C ASN A 109 23.73 -2.75 -1.07
N ALA A 110 24.60 -3.74 -0.86
CA ALA A 110 24.27 -4.89 -0.02
C ALA A 110 23.89 -4.48 1.44
N GLY A 111 24.48 -3.42 1.98
CA GLY A 111 24.20 -2.96 3.35
C GLY A 111 22.82 -2.35 3.51
N LEU A 112 22.41 -1.45 2.62
CA LEU A 112 21.07 -0.86 2.66
C LEU A 112 20.00 -1.92 2.36
N LYS A 113 20.28 -2.89 1.48
CA LYS A 113 19.37 -4.03 1.25
C LYS A 113 19.19 -4.86 2.52
N GLN A 114 20.25 -5.07 3.29
CA GLN A 114 20.17 -5.73 4.60
C GLN A 114 19.34 -4.91 5.58
N ILE A 115 19.55 -3.60 5.68
CA ILE A 115 18.78 -2.71 6.58
C ILE A 115 17.28 -2.79 6.25
N LEU A 116 16.92 -2.62 4.97
CA LEU A 116 15.52 -2.67 4.55
C LEU A 116 14.89 -4.03 4.83
N LYS A 117 15.62 -5.12 4.57
CA LYS A 117 15.11 -6.48 4.81
C LYS A 117 14.92 -6.80 6.29
N GLU A 118 15.88 -6.44 7.14
CA GLU A 118 15.82 -6.68 8.59
C GLU A 118 14.77 -5.81 9.29
N THR A 119 14.40 -4.69 8.67
CA THR A 119 13.32 -3.81 9.14
C THR A 119 11.98 -4.12 8.47
N ASP A 120 11.85 -5.21 7.72
CA ASP A 120 10.64 -5.54 6.96
C ASP A 120 10.11 -4.36 6.12
N PHE A 121 11.05 -3.64 5.49
CA PHE A 121 10.77 -2.45 4.69
C PHE A 121 9.98 -1.36 5.42
N TRP A 122 10.10 -1.29 6.75
CA TRP A 122 9.34 -0.38 7.62
C TRP A 122 9.32 1.08 7.14
N ILE A 123 10.40 1.55 6.51
CA ILE A 123 10.51 2.92 5.97
C ILE A 123 9.52 3.19 4.83
N HIS A 124 9.07 2.17 4.09
CA HIS A 124 8.07 2.29 3.03
C HIS A 124 6.68 2.64 3.56
N ASP A 125 6.41 2.39 4.84
CA ASP A 125 5.18 2.76 5.53
C ASP A 125 5.37 3.99 6.42
N ASN A 126 6.61 4.37 6.71
CA ASN A 126 6.96 5.42 7.65
C ASN A 126 8.03 6.33 7.07
N PHE A 127 7.77 6.87 5.88
CA PHE A 127 8.73 7.69 5.13
C PHE A 127 9.14 9.00 5.83
N PHE A 128 8.37 9.47 6.82
CA PHE A 128 8.74 10.58 7.72
C PHE A 128 9.42 10.12 9.02
N GLY A 129 9.74 8.83 9.12
CA GLY A 129 10.40 8.21 10.26
C GLY A 129 11.81 8.76 10.48
N LEU A 130 12.30 8.59 11.70
CA LEU A 130 13.67 8.93 12.06
C LEU A 130 14.56 7.70 11.99
N ILE A 131 15.85 7.93 11.73
CA ILE A 131 16.88 6.91 11.85
C ILE A 131 17.92 7.36 12.86
N GLU A 132 18.25 6.51 13.83
CA GLU A 132 19.31 6.75 14.79
C GLU A 132 20.55 5.96 14.36
N ILE A 133 21.63 6.65 13.95
CA ILE A 133 22.89 6.03 13.55
C ILE A 133 23.93 6.32 14.63
N ASN A 134 24.46 5.28 15.28
CA ASN A 134 25.46 5.42 16.36
C ASN A 134 25.02 6.39 17.47
N GLY A 135 23.73 6.35 17.85
CA GLY A 135 23.17 7.23 18.88
C GLY A 135 22.74 8.62 18.39
N GLN A 136 22.93 8.94 17.11
CA GLN A 136 22.54 10.22 16.54
C GLN A 136 21.29 10.09 15.68
N SER A 137 20.20 10.74 16.10
CA SER A 137 18.96 10.80 15.32
C SER A 137 19.12 11.72 14.10
N GLN A 138 18.73 11.21 12.94
CA GLN A 138 18.77 11.88 11.65
C GLN A 138 17.42 11.67 10.93
N GLN A 139 17.07 12.58 10.03
CA GLN A 139 15.93 12.38 9.14
C GLN A 139 16.31 11.43 8.01
N TRP A 140 15.31 10.76 7.45
CA TRP A 140 15.50 9.94 6.24
C TRP A 140 15.58 10.82 4.99
N ASP A 141 16.71 11.51 4.82
CA ASP A 141 16.96 12.44 3.71
C ASP A 141 18.00 11.90 2.71
N SER A 142 18.31 12.68 1.68
CA SER A 142 19.26 12.28 0.62
C SER A 142 20.69 12.07 1.14
N VAL A 143 21.09 12.81 2.18
CA VAL A 143 22.43 12.71 2.77
C VAL A 143 22.54 11.42 3.55
N THR A 144 21.56 11.14 4.40
CA THR A 144 21.49 9.90 5.16
C THR A 144 21.35 8.70 4.23
N TRP A 145 20.52 8.79 3.19
CA TRP A 145 20.39 7.74 2.16
C TRP A 145 21.73 7.44 1.48
N SER A 146 22.42 8.47 1.00
CA SER A 146 23.72 8.34 0.34
C SER A 146 24.74 7.66 1.26
N ARG A 147 24.77 8.08 2.54
CA ARG A 147 25.65 7.46 3.55
C ARG A 147 25.35 5.97 3.73
N LEU A 148 24.08 5.57 3.81
CA LEU A 148 23.69 4.17 3.99
C LEU A 148 23.89 3.35 2.71
N SER A 149 23.67 3.93 1.55
CA SER A 149 23.95 3.30 0.24
C SER A 149 25.44 3.11 -0.07
N GLY A 150 26.33 3.67 0.75
CA GLY A 150 27.77 3.39 0.73
C GLY A 150 28.22 2.36 1.77
N LEU A 151 27.31 1.91 2.64
CA LEU A 151 27.64 1.05 3.79
C LEU A 151 27.79 -0.43 3.39
N ASN A 152 28.92 -1.04 3.73
CA ASN A 152 29.06 -2.48 3.58
C ASN A 152 28.30 -3.26 4.68
N PRO A 153 27.75 -4.45 4.37
CA PRO A 153 27.10 -5.33 5.35
C PRO A 153 27.92 -5.61 6.61
N GLU A 154 29.23 -5.87 6.48
CA GLU A 154 30.10 -6.20 7.62
C GLU A 154 30.30 -5.05 8.63
N ASN A 155 29.96 -3.83 8.23
CA ASN A 155 30.03 -2.64 9.08
C ASN A 155 28.73 -2.44 9.87
N ILE A 156 27.66 -3.15 9.55
CA ILE A 156 26.41 -3.11 10.30
C ILE A 156 26.52 -4.05 11.51
N ILE A 157 26.52 -3.48 12.71
CA ILE A 157 26.61 -4.23 13.98
C ILE A 157 25.21 -4.65 14.45
N ARG A 158 24.24 -3.74 14.34
CA ARG A 158 22.88 -3.96 14.84
C ARG A 158 21.87 -3.12 14.07
N ILE A 159 20.72 -3.72 13.80
CA ILE A 159 19.54 -3.08 13.20
C ILE A 159 18.35 -3.36 14.10
N GLU A 160 17.61 -2.33 14.50
CA GLU A 160 16.34 -2.49 15.22
C GLU A 160 15.30 -1.53 14.67
N ALA A 161 14.12 -2.05 14.32
CA ALA A 161 12.94 -1.22 14.07
C ALA A 161 12.18 -1.08 15.38
N LEU A 162 12.04 0.15 15.87
CA LEU A 162 11.31 0.46 17.09
C LEU A 162 10.00 1.15 16.71
N GLU A 163 8.88 0.51 17.02
CA GLU A 163 7.58 1.18 16.97
C GLU A 163 7.46 2.16 18.14
N SER A 164 7.08 3.41 17.86
CA SER A 164 6.78 4.34 18.94
C SER A 164 5.47 3.95 19.62
N ASN A 165 5.52 3.76 20.93
CA ASN A 165 4.36 3.57 21.80
C ASN A 165 3.63 4.88 22.12
N ASP A 166 3.99 6.01 21.50
CA ASP A 166 3.31 7.28 21.79
C ASP A 166 1.89 7.29 21.23
N SER A 167 0.95 7.43 22.15
CA SER A 167 -0.51 7.58 21.98
C SER A 167 -0.94 8.90 21.29
N GLY A 168 -0.05 9.53 20.53
CA GLY A 168 -0.36 10.67 19.65
C GLY A 168 -0.51 10.18 18.20
N ASN A 169 -1.40 10.82 17.42
CA ASN A 169 -1.84 10.42 16.07
C ASN A 169 -0.76 10.26 14.97
N GLN A 170 0.52 10.18 15.30
CA GLN A 170 1.59 9.82 14.38
C GLN A 170 2.50 8.79 15.04
N LYS A 171 2.39 7.53 14.61
CA LYS A 171 3.39 6.49 14.91
C LYS A 171 4.71 6.92 14.28
N LYS A 172 5.54 7.66 15.00
CA LYS A 172 6.93 7.92 14.60
C LYS A 172 7.76 6.73 15.06
N GLY A 173 7.67 5.60 14.37
CA GLY A 173 8.69 4.57 14.59
C GLY A 173 10.06 5.11 14.16
N HIS A 174 11.12 4.44 14.61
CA HIS A 174 12.47 4.81 14.24
C HIS A 174 13.34 3.57 14.05
N ILE A 175 14.24 3.63 13.08
CA ILE A 175 15.24 2.59 12.86
C ILE A 175 16.48 2.96 13.67
N LYS A 176 16.93 2.06 14.55
CA LYS A 176 18.21 2.21 15.26
C LYS A 176 19.27 1.35 14.58
N LEU A 177 20.31 2.02 14.11
CA LEU A 177 21.48 1.43 13.46
C LEU A 177 22.73 1.66 14.30
N MET A 178 23.48 0.59 14.51
CA MET A 178 24.84 0.64 15.03
C MET A 178 25.78 0.21 13.93
N ILE A 179 26.70 1.08 13.54
CA ILE A 179 27.66 0.87 12.46
C ILE A 179 29.10 1.04 12.97
N LYS A 180 30.03 0.25 12.43
CA LYS A 180 31.47 0.47 12.64
C LYS A 180 31.89 1.70 11.84
N ASP A 181 32.58 2.63 12.50
CA ASP A 181 33.23 3.77 11.86
C ASP A 181 34.50 3.35 11.09
#